data_AF-A0A7G9S2J3-F1
#
_entry.id   AF-A0A7G9S2J3-F1
#
_cell.length_a   1.000
_cell.length_b   1.000
_cell.length_c   1.000
_cell.angle_alpha   90.00
_cell.angle_beta   90.00
_cell.angle_gamma   90.00
#
_symmetry.space_group_name_H-M   'P 1'
#
loop_
_entity.id
_entity.type
_entity.pdbx_description
1 polymer ?
#
loop_
_entity_poly.entity_id
_entity_poly.type
_entity_poly.pdbx_seq_one_letter_code
_entity_poly.pdbx_strand_id
1 'polypeptide(L)'
;MTDQLQIRDEVLESAGTMMLSATRCMSAGNRAVPNSPISSLTGVGGDIREFLRGVQTGRLALGDAAKTSCEQLAALMNESGSVDCSLAASLPTGFALHGGKR
;
A
#
# COMPACT_ATOMS: atom_id res chain seq x y z
N MET A 1 23.60 -0.51 17.15
CA MET A 1 22.15 -0.65 17.44
C MET A 1 21.49 -1.00 16.13
N THR A 2 21.41 -2.28 15.81
CA THR A 2 20.72 -2.78 14.62
C THR A 2 19.50 -3.47 15.18
N ASP A 3 18.37 -2.77 15.22
CA ASP A 3 17.09 -3.47 15.30
C ASP A 3 17.06 -4.38 14.08
N GLN A 4 17.18 -5.68 14.30
CA GLN A 4 16.95 -6.65 13.24
C GLN A 4 15.49 -6.48 12.84
N LEU A 5 15.29 -5.80 11.71
CA LEU A 5 14.01 -5.73 11.02
C LEU A 5 13.61 -7.18 10.69
N GLN A 6 12.83 -7.80 11.57
CA GLN A 6 12.17 -9.07 11.32
C GLN A 6 11.01 -8.80 10.36
N ILE A 7 11.33 -8.70 9.08
CA ILE A 7 10.35 -8.55 8.03
C ILE A 7 9.83 -9.95 7.71
N ARG A 8 8.55 -10.17 7.99
CA ARG A 8 7.88 -11.43 7.64
C ARG A 8 7.14 -11.27 6.33
N ASP A 9 7.30 -12.21 5.42
CA ASP A 9 6.65 -12.19 4.11
C ASP A 9 5.12 -12.10 4.22
N GLU A 10 4.53 -12.79 5.19
CA GLU A 10 3.08 -12.74 5.50
C GLU A 10 2.59 -11.30 5.82
N VAL A 11 3.42 -10.50 6.50
CA VAL A 11 3.10 -9.12 6.85
C VAL A 11 3.23 -8.20 5.63
N LEU A 12 4.26 -8.42 4.80
CA LEU A 12 4.44 -7.67 3.55
C LEU A 12 3.30 -7.96 2.56
N GLU A 13 2.92 -9.21 2.40
CA GLU A 13 1.82 -9.61 1.53
C GLU A 13 0.49 -9.00 2.01
N SER A 14 0.19 -9.11 3.30
CA SER A 14 -0.98 -8.48 3.90
C SER A 14 -0.98 -6.96 3.69
N ALA A 15 0.13 -6.28 3.97
CA ALA A 15 0.26 -4.85 3.75
C ALA A 15 0.05 -4.46 2.28
N GLY A 16 0.61 -5.22 1.33
CA GLY A 16 0.40 -5.01 -0.10
C GLY A 16 -1.06 -5.15 -0.52
N THR A 17 -1.77 -6.18 -0.03
CA THR A 17 -3.20 -6.37 -0.32
C THR A 17 -4.06 -5.23 0.25
N MET A 18 -3.74 -4.74 1.46
CA MET A 18 -4.44 -3.63 2.08
C MET A 18 -4.21 -2.31 1.32
N MET A 19 -2.99 -2.03 0.89
CA MET A 19 -2.67 -0.83 0.11
C MET A 19 -3.31 -0.86 -1.28
N LEU A 20 -3.35 -2.01 -1.93
CA LEU A 20 -4.06 -2.18 -3.21
C LEU A 20 -5.56 -1.96 -3.05
N SER A 21 -6.16 -2.50 -1.98
CA SER A 21 -7.57 -2.28 -1.63
C SER A 21 -7.87 -0.80 -1.36
N ALA A 22 -7.00 -0.13 -0.60
CA ALA A 22 -7.11 1.30 -0.33
C ALA A 22 -7.04 2.13 -1.63
N THR A 23 -6.09 1.83 -2.51
CA THR A 23 -5.95 2.49 -3.82
C THR A 23 -7.24 2.35 -4.65
N ARG A 24 -7.79 1.13 -4.73
CA ARG A 24 -9.05 0.87 -5.45
C ARG A 24 -10.22 1.62 -4.86
N CYS A 25 -10.34 1.64 -3.53
CA CYS A 25 -11.40 2.36 -2.83
C CYS A 25 -11.32 3.87 -3.10
N MET A 26 -10.12 4.43 -3.06
CA MET A 26 -9.91 5.87 -3.31
C MET A 26 -10.18 6.26 -4.75
N SER A 27 -9.76 5.47 -5.74
CA SER A 27 -10.08 5.73 -7.16
C SER A 27 -11.56 5.51 -7.48
N ALA A 28 -12.17 4.39 -7.07
CA ALA A 28 -13.56 4.07 -7.38
C ALA A 28 -14.55 4.99 -6.65
N GLY A 29 -14.20 5.44 -5.44
CA GLY A 29 -14.96 6.42 -4.66
C GLY A 29 -14.80 7.85 -5.15
N ASN A 30 -13.88 8.13 -6.09
CA ASN A 30 -13.62 9.48 -6.57
C ASN A 30 -14.62 9.92 -7.65
N ARG A 31 -15.88 10.10 -7.25
CA ARG A 31 -16.92 10.63 -8.12
C ARG A 31 -16.64 12.10 -8.46
N ALA A 32 -16.93 12.48 -9.69
CA ALA A 32 -16.78 13.86 -10.15
C ALA A 32 -17.65 14.81 -9.31
N VAL A 33 -17.09 15.97 -8.98
CA VAL A 33 -17.85 17.06 -8.35
C VAL A 33 -18.91 17.56 -9.34
N PRO A 34 -20.18 17.72 -8.94
CA PRO A 34 -21.21 18.24 -9.82
C PRO A 34 -20.82 19.61 -10.40
N ASN A 35 -20.93 19.74 -11.72
CA ASN A 35 -20.63 20.99 -12.43
C ASN A 35 -21.73 22.05 -12.27
N SER A 36 -22.93 21.65 -11.85
CA SER A 36 -24.06 22.56 -11.66
C SER A 36 -23.93 23.39 -10.36
N PRO A 37 -24.50 24.61 -10.32
CA PRO A 37 -24.78 25.35 -9.09
C PRO A 37 -25.47 24.49 -8.04
N ILE A 38 -24.87 24.38 -6.86
CA ILE A 38 -25.56 23.86 -5.68
C ILE A 38 -26.40 25.02 -5.15
N SER A 39 -27.68 25.06 -5.53
CA SER A 39 -28.60 26.05 -4.98
C SER A 39 -28.81 25.78 -3.50
N SER A 40 -28.45 26.75 -2.67
CA SER A 40 -28.70 26.72 -1.23
C SER A 40 -29.50 27.96 -0.82
N LEU A 41 -30.50 27.77 0.05
CA LEU A 41 -31.26 28.86 0.64
C LEU A 41 -30.37 29.83 1.45
N THR A 42 -29.24 29.35 1.94
CA THR A 42 -28.31 30.11 2.80
C THR A 42 -27.07 30.63 2.06
N GLY A 43 -26.95 30.37 0.75
CA GLY A 43 -25.79 30.81 -0.05
C GLY A 43 -24.52 29.96 0.08
N VAL A 44 -24.47 28.95 0.96
CA VAL A 44 -23.30 28.08 1.19
C VAL A 44 -22.92 27.14 0.04
N GLY A 45 -23.62 27.22 -1.10
CA GLY A 45 -23.40 26.33 -2.24
C GLY A 45 -21.99 26.43 -2.85
N GLY A 46 -21.35 27.59 -2.74
CA GLY A 46 -19.95 27.81 -3.13
C GLY A 46 -18.99 27.02 -2.26
N ASP A 47 -19.09 27.19 -0.94
CA ASP A 47 -18.24 26.54 0.05
C ASP A 47 -18.36 25.01 0.00
N ILE A 48 -19.58 24.49 -0.18
CA ILE A 48 -19.80 23.04 -0.35
C ILE A 48 -19.06 22.53 -1.59
N ARG A 49 -19.11 23.27 -2.70
CA ARG A 49 -18.41 22.87 -3.92
C ARG A 49 -16.89 22.88 -3.73
N GLU A 50 -16.36 23.91 -3.09
CA GLU A 50 -14.94 24.02 -2.80
C GLU A 50 -14.47 22.86 -1.90
N PHE A 51 -15.24 22.56 -0.86
CA PHE A 51 -15.01 21.40 0.00
C PHE A 51 -15.00 20.08 -0.81
N LEU A 52 -15.99 19.86 -1.68
CA LEU A 52 -16.06 18.66 -2.51
C LEU A 52 -14.86 18.53 -3.47
N ARG A 53 -14.35 19.64 -4.02
CA ARG A 53 -13.11 19.65 -4.82
C ARG A 53 -11.88 19.30 -3.98
N GLY A 54 -11.80 19.83 -2.76
CA GLY A 54 -10.74 19.49 -1.80
C GLY A 54 -10.75 18.00 -1.48
N VAL A 55 -11.92 17.42 -1.19
CA VAL A 55 -12.08 15.98 -0.95
C VAL A 55 -11.67 15.15 -2.16
N GLN A 56 -12.07 15.55 -3.37
CA GLN A 56 -11.67 14.87 -4.60
C GLN A 56 -10.15 14.86 -4.78
N THR A 57 -9.51 16.01 -4.55
CA THR A 57 -8.06 16.16 -4.64
C THR A 57 -7.34 15.31 -3.60
N GLY A 58 -7.80 15.34 -2.36
CA GLY A 58 -7.21 14.54 -1.27
C GLY A 58 -7.33 13.03 -1.52
N ARG A 59 -8.45 12.56 -2.08
CA ARG A 59 -8.63 11.14 -2.46
C ARG A 59 -7.65 10.70 -3.55
N LEU A 60 -7.44 11.55 -4.56
CA LEU A 60 -6.46 11.27 -5.61
C LEU A 60 -5.05 11.20 -5.04
N ALA A 61 -4.65 12.20 -4.24
CA ALA A 61 -3.34 12.21 -3.59
C ALA A 61 -3.12 10.99 -2.68
N LEU A 62 -4.14 10.56 -1.93
CA LEU A 62 -4.05 9.36 -1.09
C LEU A 62 -3.96 8.07 -1.94
N GLY A 63 -4.69 8.01 -3.05
CA GLY A 63 -4.58 6.90 -4.00
C GLY A 63 -3.19 6.80 -4.61
N ASP A 64 -2.60 7.93 -5.01
CA ASP A 64 -1.24 7.99 -5.54
C ASP A 64 -0.21 7.58 -4.49
N ALA A 65 -0.33 8.08 -3.25
CA ALA A 65 0.55 7.69 -2.15
C ALA A 65 0.47 6.19 -1.81
N ALA A 66 -0.74 5.61 -1.87
CA ALA A 66 -0.93 4.18 -1.69
C ALA A 66 -0.27 3.38 -2.83
N LYS A 67 -0.37 3.85 -4.08
CA LYS A 67 0.32 3.24 -5.22
C LYS A 67 1.84 3.29 -5.08
N THR A 68 2.40 4.44 -4.73
CA THR A 68 3.85 4.58 -4.47
C THR A 68 4.31 3.66 -3.35
N SER A 69 3.52 3.55 -2.27
CA SER A 69 3.82 2.61 -1.17
C SER A 69 3.82 1.15 -1.64
N CYS A 70 2.88 0.75 -2.51
CA CYS A 70 2.89 -0.59 -3.12
C CYS A 70 4.16 -0.85 -3.93
N GLU A 71 4.63 0.12 -4.72
CA GLU A 71 5.85 0.00 -5.53
C GLU A 71 7.09 -0.17 -4.63
N GLN A 72 7.17 0.59 -3.53
CA GLN A 72 8.24 0.44 -2.54
C GLN A 72 8.19 -0.91 -1.83
N LEU A 73 7.00 -1.38 -1.47
CA LEU A 73 6.83 -2.70 -0.84
C LEU A 73 7.23 -3.83 -1.79
N ALA A 74 6.88 -3.74 -3.07
CA ALA A 74 7.30 -4.71 -4.08
C ALA A 74 8.83 -4.73 -4.25
N ALA A 75 9.49 -3.56 -4.22
CA ALA A 75 10.94 -3.48 -4.24
C ALA A 75 11.58 -4.16 -3.02
N LEU A 76 11.02 -3.93 -1.83
CA LEU A 76 11.47 -4.56 -0.59
C LEU A 76 11.31 -6.09 -0.63
N MET A 77 10.17 -6.60 -1.12
CA MET A 77 9.94 -8.05 -1.27
C MET A 77 10.96 -8.68 -2.23
N ASN A 78 11.27 -8.01 -3.34
CA ASN A 78 12.28 -8.50 -4.29
C ASN A 78 13.67 -8.53 -3.68
N GLU A 79 14.04 -7.49 -2.92
CA GLU A 79 15.32 -7.45 -2.22
C GLU A 79 15.41 -8.57 -1.18
N SER A 80 14.36 -8.76 -0.37
CA SER A 80 14.27 -9.85 0.61
C SER A 80 14.45 -11.22 -0.05
N GLY A 81 13.71 -11.49 -1.12
CA GLY A 81 13.83 -12.77 -1.85
C GLY A 81 15.21 -12.98 -2.47
N SER A 82 15.90 -11.92 -2.88
CA SER A 82 17.28 -12.01 -3.37
C SER A 82 18.27 -12.41 -2.26
N VAL A 83 18.09 -11.86 -1.05
CA VAL A 83 18.87 -12.22 0.14
C VAL A 83 18.61 -13.67 0.52
N ASP A 84 17.34 -14.10 0.54
CA ASP A 84 16.98 -15.49 0.85
C ASP A 84 17.57 -16.47 -0.16
N CYS A 85 17.53 -16.14 -1.45
CA CYS A 85 18.16 -16.95 -2.50
C CYS A 85 19.68 -17.04 -2.32
N SER A 86 20.34 -15.92 -2.01
CA SER A 86 21.77 -15.89 -1.72
C SER A 86 22.12 -16.70 -0.46
N LEU A 87 21.29 -16.64 0.57
CA LEU A 87 21.47 -17.40 1.81
C LEU A 87 21.31 -18.90 1.55
N ALA A 88 20.27 -19.30 0.81
CA ALA A 88 20.03 -20.68 0.41
C ALA A 88 21.18 -21.24 -0.46
N ALA A 89 21.74 -20.42 -1.36
CA ALA A 89 22.89 -20.81 -2.18
C ALA A 89 24.21 -20.90 -1.37
N SER A 90 24.32 -20.14 -0.29
CA SER A 90 25.51 -20.12 0.58
C SER A 90 25.51 -21.25 1.62
N LEU A 91 24.34 -21.85 1.90
CA LEU A 91 24.22 -23.04 2.74
C LEU A 91 24.71 -24.27 1.95
N PRO A 92 25.74 -24.99 2.41
CA PRO A 92 26.21 -26.19 1.74
C PRO A 92 25.07 -27.22 1.66
N THR A 93 24.97 -27.90 0.52
CA THR A 93 24.02 -29.02 0.25
C THR A 93 24.11 -30.19 1.25
N GLY A 94 24.98 -30.11 2.26
CA GLY A 94 25.19 -31.10 3.32
C GLY A 94 24.42 -30.85 4.63
N PHE A 95 23.72 -29.73 4.83
CA PHE A 95 22.80 -29.56 5.96
C PHE A 95 21.44 -30.19 5.66
N ALA A 96 21.43 -31.50 5.40
CA ALA A 96 20.25 -32.30 5.66
C ALA A 96 19.93 -32.18 7.16
N LEU A 97 18.75 -31.67 7.51
CA LEU A 97 18.19 -31.72 8.86
C LEU A 97 18.21 -33.17 9.39
N HIS A 98 19.31 -33.59 10.01
CA HIS A 98 19.34 -34.75 10.90
C HIS A 98 18.81 -34.28 12.26
N GLY A 99 17.50 -34.15 12.36
CA GLY A 99 16.82 -33.72 13.57
C GLY A 99 15.36 -34.15 13.56
N GLY A 100 15.11 -35.46 13.52
CA GLY A 100 13.76 -36.00 13.49
C GLY A 100 13.64 -37.52 13.52
N LYS A 101 14.50 -38.21 14.29
CA LYS A 101 14.20 -39.55 14.80
C LYS A 101 14.67 -39.64 16.24
N ARG A 102 13.74 -39.44 17.16
CA ARG A 102 13.49 -40.31 18.32
C ARG A 102 12.18 -39.91 18.99
#